data_AF-A0A520W2T2-F1
#
_entry.id   AF-A0A520W2T2-F1
#
_cell.length_a   1.000
_cell.length_b   1.000
_cell.length_c   1.000
_cell.angle_alpha   90.00
_cell.angle_beta   90.00
_cell.angle_gamma   90.00
#
_symmetry.space_group_name_H-M   'P 1'
#
loop_
_entity.id
_entity.type
_entity.pdbx_description
1 polymer ?
#
loop_
_entity_poly.entity_id
_entity_poly.type
_entity_poly.pdbx_seq_one_letter_code
_entity_poly.pdbx_strand_id
1 'polypeptide(L)'
;TLGAEVTLVAPPTLIPVGVESWPCSVSYHLDDALMQADAVMMLRVQAERMEGSYFPSTLEYSRLYGLDAPRLELLKDRAIVMHPGPMNRGLEISADVADSSRAVIVEQVANGVNVRMACLYLLLGGASSEAGGD
;
A
#
# COMPACT_ATOMS: atom_id res chain seq x y z
N THR A 1 17.62 -5.16 1.81
CA THR A 1 16.25 -4.73 2.20
C THR A 1 16.35 -3.99 3.52
N LEU A 2 15.29 -3.28 3.94
CA LEU A 2 15.26 -2.55 5.22
C LEU A 2 14.85 -3.43 6.43
N GLY A 3 14.85 -4.77 6.26
CA GLY A 3 14.52 -5.72 7.33
C GLY A 3 13.02 -6.01 7.52
N ALA A 4 12.14 -5.46 6.68
CA ALA A 4 10.70 -5.76 6.74
C ALA A 4 10.36 -7.10 6.06
N GLU A 5 9.38 -7.80 6.63
CA GLU A 5 8.70 -8.92 5.99
C GLU A 5 7.50 -8.38 5.20
N VAL A 6 7.38 -8.77 3.93
CA VAL A 6 6.35 -8.25 3.03
C VAL A 6 5.46 -9.40 2.57
N THR A 7 4.15 -9.22 2.73
CA THR A 7 3.13 -10.12 2.18
C THR A 7 2.31 -9.38 1.14
N LEU A 8 2.33 -9.85 -0.10
CA LEU A 8 1.46 -9.38 -1.17
C LEU A 8 0.14 -10.18 -1.12
N VAL A 9 -0.99 -9.46 -1.09
CA VAL A 9 -2.32 -10.07 -1.10
C VAL A 9 -3.11 -9.58 -2.29
N ALA A 10 -3.62 -10.50 -3.11
CA ALA A 10 -4.51 -10.19 -4.22
C ALA A 10 -5.28 -11.44 -4.69
N PRO A 11 -6.37 -11.28 -5.47
CA PRO A 11 -6.93 -12.38 -6.25
C PRO A 11 -5.85 -13.02 -7.14
N PRO A 12 -5.90 -14.36 -7.39
CA PRO A 12 -4.93 -15.03 -8.25
C PRO A 12 -4.76 -14.38 -9.63
N THR A 13 -5.84 -13.83 -10.19
CA THR A 13 -5.83 -13.17 -11.50
C THR A 13 -5.09 -11.83 -11.51
N LEU A 14 -4.79 -11.26 -10.34
CA LEU A 14 -4.13 -9.96 -10.17
C LEU A 14 -2.71 -10.07 -9.62
N ILE A 15 -2.23 -11.29 -9.42
CA ILE A 15 -0.83 -11.51 -9.05
C ILE A 15 0.07 -11.09 -10.22
N PRO A 16 1.07 -10.22 -9.99
CA PRO A 16 2.01 -9.83 -11.02
C PRO A 16 2.82 -11.02 -11.53
N VAL A 17 3.03 -11.08 -12.84
CA VAL A 17 3.98 -12.04 -13.44
C VAL A 17 5.38 -11.78 -12.88
N GLY A 18 6.05 -12.83 -12.40
CA GLY A 18 7.40 -12.73 -11.86
C GLY A 18 7.46 -12.41 -10.36
N VAL A 19 6.33 -12.37 -9.66
CA VAL A 19 6.28 -12.17 -8.20
C VAL A 19 7.11 -13.22 -7.45
N GLU A 20 7.33 -14.39 -8.04
CA GLU A 20 8.08 -15.51 -7.46
C GLU A 20 9.56 -15.15 -7.23
N SER A 21 10.05 -14.14 -7.95
CA SER A 21 11.42 -13.61 -7.80
C SER A 21 11.52 -12.49 -6.76
N TRP A 22 10.38 -11.99 -6.26
CA TRP A 22 10.37 -10.87 -5.32
C TRP A 22 10.63 -11.37 -3.90
N PRO A 23 11.28 -10.55 -3.05
CA PRO A 23 11.53 -10.90 -1.65
C PRO A 23 10.27 -10.68 -0.79
N CYS A 24 9.15 -11.30 -1.16
CA CYS A 24 7.88 -11.22 -0.44
C CYS A 24 7.13 -12.56 -0.48
N SER A 25 6.28 -12.80 0.52
CA SER A 25 5.30 -13.89 0.49
C SER A 25 4.05 -13.47 -0.28
N VAL A 26 3.34 -14.43 -0.85
CA VAL A 26 2.05 -14.21 -1.53
C VAL A 26 0.94 -14.90 -0.74
N SER A 27 -0.17 -14.20 -0.52
CA SER A 27 -1.41 -14.76 0.04
C SER A 27 -2.60 -14.39 -0.84
N TYR A 28 -3.63 -15.24 -0.80
CA TYR A 28 -4.91 -15.00 -1.45
C TYR A 28 -6.02 -14.67 -0.44
N HIS A 29 -5.69 -14.63 0.85
CA HIS A 29 -6.63 -14.40 1.94
C HIS A 29 -6.21 -13.14 2.70
N LEU A 30 -7.00 -12.07 2.55
CA LEU A 30 -6.73 -10.79 3.20
C LEU A 30 -6.79 -10.90 4.72
N ASP A 31 -7.85 -11.51 5.25
CA ASP A 31 -8.11 -11.56 6.69
C ASP A 31 -6.94 -12.20 7.48
N ASP A 32 -6.33 -13.26 6.92
CA ASP A 32 -5.16 -13.92 7.51
C ASP A 32 -3.93 -13.01 7.57
N ALA A 33 -3.70 -12.21 6.52
CA ALA A 33 -2.59 -11.28 6.44
C ALA A 33 -2.76 -10.09 7.38
N LEU A 34 -4.01 -9.61 7.58
CA LEU A 34 -4.30 -8.47 8.44
C LEU A 34 -3.90 -8.73 9.90
N MET A 35 -4.14 -9.94 10.42
CA MET A 35 -3.81 -10.29 11.82
C MET A 35 -2.32 -10.16 12.16
N GLN A 36 -1.43 -10.25 11.17
CA GLN A 36 0.02 -10.20 11.37
C GLN A 36 0.63 -8.85 10.97
N ALA A 37 -0.12 -7.98 10.30
CA ALA A 37 0.40 -6.74 9.74
C ALA A 37 0.68 -5.69 10.83
N ASP A 38 1.86 -5.07 10.79
CA ASP A 38 2.15 -3.82 11.51
C ASP A 38 1.87 -2.58 10.63
N ALA A 39 1.73 -2.75 9.32
CA ALA A 39 1.25 -1.73 8.39
C ALA A 39 0.53 -2.39 7.20
N VAL A 40 -0.58 -1.79 6.75
CA VAL A 40 -1.36 -2.26 5.59
C VAL A 40 -1.35 -1.19 4.51
N MET A 41 -0.71 -1.48 3.38
CA MET A 41 -0.72 -0.61 2.20
C MET A 41 -1.82 -1.09 1.24
N MET A 42 -2.97 -0.42 1.25
CA MET A 42 -4.00 -0.65 0.25
C MET A 42 -3.60 0.03 -1.07
N LEU A 43 -3.96 -0.59 -2.19
CA LEU A 43 -3.67 -0.06 -3.52
C LEU A 43 -4.97 0.26 -4.26
N ARG A 44 -4.90 1.26 -5.14
CA ARG A 44 -6.03 1.66 -5.96
C ARG A 44 -6.37 0.56 -6.95
N VAL A 45 -7.62 0.12 -6.96
CA VAL A 45 -8.14 -0.70 -8.05
C VAL A 45 -8.37 0.17 -9.27
N GLN A 46 -7.61 -0.07 -10.33
CA GLN A 46 -7.72 0.68 -11.59
C GLN A 46 -8.48 -0.14 -12.62
N ALA A 47 -9.80 -0.28 -12.45
CA ALA A 47 -10.64 -1.04 -13.38
C ALA A 47 -10.47 -0.59 -14.84
N GLU A 48 -10.15 0.70 -15.05
CA GLU A 48 -9.87 1.28 -16.37
C GLU A 48 -8.63 0.70 -17.08
N ARG A 49 -7.78 -0.06 -16.37
CA ARG A 49 -6.56 -0.67 -16.92
C ARG A 49 -6.69 -2.17 -17.16
N MET A 50 -7.87 -2.73 -16.93
CA MET A 50 -8.07 -4.18 -16.81
C MET A 50 -8.88 -4.76 -17.97
N GLU A 51 -9.07 -3.99 -19.05
CA GLU A 51 -9.64 -4.49 -20.29
C GLU A 51 -8.82 -5.70 -20.79
N GLY A 52 -9.49 -6.85 -20.92
CA GLY A 52 -8.87 -8.11 -21.34
C GLY A 52 -8.28 -8.98 -20.22
N SER A 53 -8.30 -8.53 -18.96
CA SER A 53 -7.96 -9.35 -17.78
C SER A 53 -9.22 -9.80 -17.04
N TYR A 54 -9.17 -10.96 -16.38
CA TYR A 54 -10.26 -11.43 -15.52
C TYR A 54 -10.22 -10.67 -14.19
N PHE A 55 -10.85 -9.49 -14.14
CA PHE A 55 -11.09 -8.77 -12.91
C PHE A 55 -12.38 -9.28 -12.23
N PRO A 56 -12.36 -9.57 -10.90
CA PRO A 56 -13.58 -9.85 -10.15
C PRO A 56 -14.60 -8.73 -10.30
N SER A 57 -15.88 -8.99 -10.03
CA SER A 57 -16.82 -7.87 -9.96
C SER A 57 -16.40 -6.89 -8.83
N THR A 58 -16.71 -5.60 -8.98
CA THR A 58 -16.45 -4.58 -7.94
C THR A 58 -16.96 -5.02 -6.56
N LEU A 59 -18.16 -5.63 -6.53
CA LEU A 59 -18.77 -6.14 -5.30
C LEU A 59 -18.00 -7.32 -4.70
N GLU A 60 -17.57 -8.26 -5.55
CA GLU A 60 -16.76 -9.40 -5.14
C GLU A 60 -15.40 -8.97 -4.60
N TYR A 61 -14.73 -8.06 -5.30
CA TYR A 61 -13.46 -7.51 -4.84
C TYR A 61 -13.60 -6.81 -3.49
N SER A 62 -14.58 -5.91 -3.35
CA SER A 62 -14.85 -5.21 -2.09
C SER A 62 -15.10 -6.19 -0.93
N ARG A 63 -15.88 -7.24 -1.17
CA ARG A 63 -16.16 -8.26 -0.14
C ARG A 63 -14.95 -9.10 0.22
N LEU A 64 -14.13 -9.51 -0.73
CA LEU A 64 -13.02 -10.45 -0.49
C LEU A 64 -11.70 -9.75 -0.12
N TYR A 65 -11.47 -8.55 -0.66
CA TYR A 65 -10.18 -7.85 -0.57
C TYR A 65 -10.31 -6.36 -0.20
N GLY A 66 -11.53 -5.83 -0.02
CA GLY A 66 -11.72 -4.47 0.47
C GLY A 66 -11.45 -4.36 1.97
N LEU A 67 -10.78 -3.29 2.41
CA LEU A 67 -10.55 -3.03 3.82
C LEU A 67 -11.72 -2.22 4.41
N ASP A 68 -12.52 -2.88 5.25
CA ASP A 68 -13.70 -2.31 5.91
C ASP A 68 -13.52 -2.24 7.45
N ALA A 69 -14.49 -1.65 8.14
CA ALA A 69 -14.41 -1.46 9.59
C ALA A 69 -14.26 -2.79 10.37
N PRO A 70 -15.01 -3.87 10.06
CA PRO A 70 -14.77 -5.18 10.68
C PRO A 70 -13.33 -5.70 10.48
N ARG A 71 -12.76 -5.54 9.29
CA ARG A 71 -11.37 -5.94 9.01
C ARG A 71 -10.33 -5.05 9.71
N LEU A 72 -10.66 -3.79 9.96
CA LEU A 72 -9.78 -2.90 10.74
C LEU A 72 -9.57 -3.42 12.18
N GLU A 73 -10.58 -4.06 12.75
CA GLU A 73 -10.51 -4.69 14.09
C GLU A 73 -9.61 -5.93 14.12
N LEU A 74 -9.31 -6.55 12.97
CA LEU A 74 -8.36 -7.66 12.89
C LEU A 74 -6.91 -7.21 13.03
N LEU A 75 -6.64 -5.93 12.81
CA LEU A 75 -5.29 -5.39 12.87
C LEU A 75 -4.79 -5.27 14.30
N LYS A 76 -3.49 -5.50 14.47
CA LYS A 76 -2.77 -5.19 15.71
C LYS A 76 -3.06 -3.74 16.13
N ASP A 77 -3.09 -3.48 17.44
CA ASP A 77 -3.46 -2.16 17.98
C ASP A 77 -2.66 -0.99 17.42
N ARG A 78 -1.37 -1.23 17.14
CA ARG A 78 -0.42 -0.23 16.61
C ARG A 78 -0.32 -0.21 15.09
N ALA A 79 -1.07 -1.05 14.39
CA ALA A 79 -0.96 -1.15 12.95
C ALA A 79 -1.57 0.09 12.27
N ILE A 80 -0.92 0.53 11.20
CA ILE A 80 -1.35 1.69 10.42
C ILE A 80 -1.89 1.27 9.06
N VAL A 81 -2.82 2.07 8.53
CA VAL A 81 -3.37 1.92 7.18
C VAL A 81 -2.78 3.02 6.29
N MET A 82 -2.25 2.60 5.14
CA MET A 82 -1.60 3.44 4.15
C MET A 82 -2.27 3.25 2.79
N HIS A 83 -2.21 4.27 1.95
CA HIS A 83 -2.71 4.20 0.57
C HIS A 83 -2.06 5.33 -0.27
N PRO A 84 -1.53 5.06 -1.47
CA PRO A 84 -0.84 6.06 -2.28
C PRO A 84 -1.78 7.11 -2.93
N GLY A 85 -3.04 6.75 -3.13
CA GLY A 85 -4.07 7.61 -3.70
C GLY A 85 -4.03 7.70 -5.23
N PRO A 86 -5.09 8.22 -5.88
CA PRO A 86 -6.43 8.46 -5.32
C PRO A 86 -7.10 7.14 -4.90
N MET A 87 -7.98 7.19 -3.90
CA MET A 87 -8.69 6.02 -3.35
C MET A 87 -10.09 5.89 -3.98
N ASN A 88 -10.52 4.69 -4.34
CA ASN A 88 -11.92 4.38 -4.59
C ASN A 88 -12.59 3.91 -3.29
N ARG A 89 -13.24 4.84 -2.61
CA ARG A 89 -14.01 4.54 -1.39
C ARG A 89 -15.17 3.60 -1.70
N GLY A 90 -15.33 2.54 -0.91
CA GLY A 90 -16.32 1.48 -1.09
C GLY A 90 -15.87 0.31 -1.97
N LEU A 91 -14.67 0.40 -2.58
CA LEU A 91 -14.07 -0.70 -3.34
C LEU A 91 -12.88 -1.31 -2.59
N GLU A 92 -11.68 -0.75 -2.70
CA GLU A 92 -10.52 -1.25 -1.95
C GLU A 92 -10.52 -0.83 -0.49
N ILE A 93 -11.20 0.25 -0.12
CA ILE A 93 -11.20 0.79 1.23
C ILE A 93 -12.54 1.44 1.54
N SER A 94 -13.12 1.16 2.70
CA SER A 94 -14.33 1.85 3.16
C SER A 94 -14.04 3.30 3.56
N ALA A 95 -15.07 4.16 3.58
CA ALA A 95 -14.91 5.55 4.03
C ALA A 95 -14.45 5.62 5.50
N ASP A 96 -15.06 4.81 6.37
CA ASP A 96 -14.78 4.79 7.81
C ASP A 96 -13.33 4.38 8.10
N VAL A 97 -12.78 3.43 7.34
CA VAL A 97 -11.36 3.06 7.45
C VAL A 97 -10.45 4.17 6.95
N ALA A 98 -10.77 4.76 5.80
CA ALA A 98 -9.97 5.83 5.21
C ALA A 98 -9.89 7.08 6.10
N ASP A 99 -10.92 7.33 6.93
CA ASP A 99 -11.01 8.44 7.87
C ASP A 99 -10.67 8.03 9.33
N SER A 100 -10.26 6.78 9.55
CA SER A 100 -9.92 6.29 10.89
C SER A 100 -8.62 6.90 11.42
N SER A 101 -8.47 6.90 12.76
CA SER A 101 -7.23 7.35 13.41
C SER A 101 -6.00 6.49 13.07
N ARG A 102 -6.21 5.27 12.56
CA ARG A 102 -5.13 4.38 12.09
C ARG A 102 -4.70 4.69 10.65
N ALA A 103 -5.46 5.50 9.90
CA ALA A 103 -5.18 5.82 8.52
C ALA A 103 -4.21 7.02 8.41
N VAL A 104 -3.02 6.79 7.88
CA VAL A 104 -1.96 7.81 7.78
C VAL A 104 -1.81 8.39 6.36
N ILE A 105 -2.85 8.28 5.52
CA ILE A 105 -2.81 8.66 4.09
C ILE A 105 -2.44 10.14 3.90
N VAL A 106 -3.03 11.02 4.72
CA VAL A 106 -2.74 12.47 4.65
C VAL A 106 -1.28 12.76 5.01
N GLU A 107 -0.77 12.11 6.05
CA GLU A 107 0.62 12.22 6.47
C GLU A 107 1.57 11.69 5.39
N GLN A 108 1.24 10.55 4.77
CA GLN A 108 2.00 9.97 3.66
C GLN A 108 2.13 10.96 2.49
N VAL A 109 1.05 11.64 2.09
CA VAL A 109 1.09 12.65 1.02
C VAL A 109 1.95 13.85 1.41
N ALA A 110 1.82 14.33 2.65
CA ALA A 110 2.64 15.43 3.17
C ALA A 110 4.13 15.06 3.19
N ASN A 111 4.47 13.86 3.67
CA ASN A 111 5.82 13.31 3.67
C ASN A 111 6.41 13.21 2.25
N GLY A 112 5.56 12.94 1.25
CA GLY A 112 5.97 12.93 -0.15
C GLY A 112 6.48 14.28 -0.68
N VAL A 113 6.06 15.42 -0.10
CA VAL A 113 6.64 16.74 -0.44
C VAL A 113 8.08 16.83 0.07
N ASN A 114 8.30 16.49 1.34
CA ASN A 114 9.62 16.54 1.98
C ASN A 114 10.63 15.61 1.30
N VAL A 115 10.21 14.37 1.00
CA VAL A 115 11.06 13.41 0.28
C VAL A 115 11.46 13.93 -1.10
N ARG A 116 10.51 14.48 -1.87
CA ARG A 116 10.82 15.06 -3.19
C ARG A 116 11.76 16.27 -3.08
N MET A 117 11.55 17.14 -2.11
CA MET A 117 12.47 18.27 -1.86
C MET A 117 13.88 17.78 -1.55
N ALA A 118 14.02 16.77 -0.69
CA ALA A 118 15.33 16.18 -0.36
C ALA A 118 15.99 15.55 -1.59
N CYS A 119 15.25 14.77 -2.38
CA CYS A 119 15.76 14.19 -3.62
C CYS A 119 16.22 15.27 -4.62
N LEU A 120 15.41 16.32 -4.84
CA LEU A 120 15.77 17.42 -5.74
C LEU A 120 16.98 18.21 -5.22
N TYR A 121 17.07 18.44 -3.91
CA TYR A 121 18.23 19.07 -3.29
C TYR A 121 19.52 18.29 -3.58
N LEU A 122 19.51 16.97 -3.34
CA LEU A 122 20.68 16.12 -3.61
C LEU A 122 21.07 16.11 -5.11
N LEU A 123 20.09 16.08 -6.00
CA LEU A 123 20.34 16.03 -7.45
C LEU A 123 20.78 17.36 -8.07
N LEU A 124 20.30 18.49 -7.54
CA LEU A 124 20.45 19.81 -8.18
C LEU A 124 21.52 20.72 -7.56
N GLY A 125 22.18 20.33 -6.47
CA GLY A 125 23.31 21.11 -5.94
C GLY A 125 23.65 20.94 -4.45
N GLY A 126 22.94 20.08 -3.73
CA GLY A 126 23.17 19.84 -2.30
C GLY A 126 24.23 18.80 -1.96
N ALA A 127 24.64 17.99 -2.94
CA ALA A 127 25.66 16.94 -2.77
C ALA A 127 27.08 17.39 -3.16
N SER A 128 27.31 18.70 -3.37
CA SER A 128 28.65 19.24 -3.61
C SER A 128 29.28 19.72 -2.30
N SER A 129 29.70 18.80 -1.44
CA SER A 129 30.84 19.01 -0.53
C SER A 129 31.15 17.72 0.27
N GLU A 130 31.93 16.81 -0.31
CA GLU A 130 32.98 16.03 0.39
C GLU A 130 34.04 15.61 -0.65
N ALA A 131 34.80 16.61 -1.10
CA ALA A 131 36.10 16.41 -1.73
C ALA A 131 37.03 17.53 -1.21
N GLY A 132 37.35 17.45 0.08
CA GLY A 132 38.24 18.39 0.76
C GLY A 132 38.58 17.95 2.17
N GLY A 133 39.75 17.34 2.33
CA GLY A 133 40.41 16.95 3.59
C GLY A 133 40.49 15.42 3.75
N ASP A 134 41.63 14.72 3.66
CA ASP A 134 43.07 15.06 3.63
C ASP A 134 43.77 14.31 2.48
#